data_AF-A0A8K0EJ50-F1
#
_entry.id   AF-A0A8K0EJ50-F1
#
_cell.length_a   1.000
_cell.length_b   1.000
_cell.length_c   1.000
_cell.angle_alpha   90.00
_cell.angle_beta   90.00
_cell.angle_gamma   90.00
#
_symmetry.space_group_name_H-M   'P 1'
#
loop_
_entity.id
_entity.type
_entity.pdbx_description
1 polymer ?
#
loop_
_entity_poly.entity_id
_entity_poly.type
_entity_poly.pdbx_seq_one_letter_code
_entity_poly.pdbx_strand_id
1 'polypeptide(L)'
;MASHVTVLLGIVAAIACCNSAAVPKPLTKRPLRHVQNEEMRFTFTAPDTTLAMPGQTDLFIASTCNHFMGQEAEVTLVLLNNPAWNVQDGVVYFYVTDSPEKTLNDSNAVLCSNNVEGEAPTARCIVPDVSCSELYVYTRAGDVFGIAYSVTVEFRQPNDTNKFIKEKPKKISARHFPIHVKDDCVHHLVQSVSLRAPLELVSLTSAQMTIPFCPNSEQENLLSLETSVLSLSGLSAYTQYACLKTPCEVDSPNVIASNPEQRPLNSLRLESMCDKHTSLTVLVHCWGGEQEAGVGDYVGKFNFAAGLNMKSPTRAVAKKPMY
;
A
#
# COMPACT_ATOMS: atom_id res chain seq x y z
N MET A 1 -79.58 -12.12 0.61
CA MET A 1 -78.62 -11.30 -0.16
C MET A 1 -77.69 -10.51 0.77
N ALA A 2 -77.05 -11.15 1.76
CA ALA A 2 -76.14 -10.48 2.71
C ALA A 2 -74.83 -11.24 2.95
N SER A 3 -74.65 -12.43 2.36
CA SER A 3 -73.46 -13.28 2.59
C SER A 3 -72.34 -13.09 1.56
N HIS A 4 -72.60 -12.37 0.46
CA HIS A 4 -71.61 -12.16 -0.60
C HIS A 4 -70.83 -10.85 -0.46
N VAL A 5 -71.31 -9.91 0.37
CA VAL A 5 -70.65 -8.61 0.59
C VAL A 5 -69.51 -8.74 1.61
N THR A 6 -69.63 -9.64 2.59
CA THR A 6 -68.62 -9.88 3.63
C THR A 6 -67.38 -10.60 3.10
N VAL A 7 -67.53 -11.45 2.07
CA VAL A 7 -66.39 -12.17 1.45
C VAL A 7 -65.56 -11.24 0.56
N LEU A 8 -66.19 -10.27 -0.13
CA LEU A 8 -65.45 -9.27 -0.92
C LEU A 8 -64.64 -8.30 -0.05
N LEU A 9 -65.15 -7.92 1.12
CA LEU A 9 -64.42 -7.04 2.06
C LEU A 9 -63.20 -7.73 2.70
N GLY A 10 -63.26 -9.04 2.92
CA GLY A 10 -62.11 -9.82 3.42
C GLY A 10 -60.97 -9.97 2.39
N ILE A 11 -61.31 -10.08 1.11
CA ILE A 11 -60.32 -10.20 0.02
C ILE A 11 -59.62 -8.86 -0.25
N VAL A 12 -60.33 -7.73 -0.14
CA VAL A 12 -59.73 -6.40 -0.30
C VAL A 12 -58.79 -6.06 0.87
N ALA A 13 -59.10 -6.49 2.10
CA ALA A 13 -58.19 -6.32 3.25
C ALA A 13 -56.92 -7.20 3.11
N ALA A 14 -57.02 -8.42 2.59
CA ALA A 14 -55.87 -9.28 2.34
C ALA A 14 -54.95 -8.75 1.23
N ILE A 15 -55.50 -8.14 0.18
CA ILE A 15 -54.71 -7.52 -0.90
C ILE A 15 -54.04 -6.21 -0.44
N ALA A 16 -54.67 -5.47 0.49
CA ALA A 16 -54.05 -4.30 1.11
C ALA A 16 -52.88 -4.65 2.05
N CYS A 17 -52.94 -5.79 2.75
CA CYS A 17 -51.86 -6.27 3.61
C CYS A 17 -50.70 -6.95 2.87
N CYS A 18 -50.91 -7.40 1.63
CA CYS A 18 -49.85 -8.00 0.79
C CYS A 18 -49.11 -7.00 -0.10
N ASN A 19 -49.60 -5.76 -0.24
CA ASN A 19 -48.99 -4.71 -1.06
C ASN A 19 -48.38 -3.56 -0.25
N SER A 20 -48.22 -3.71 1.07
CA SER A 20 -47.16 -3.01 1.78
C SER A 20 -45.82 -3.64 1.41
N ALA A 21 -45.46 -3.58 0.12
CA ALA A 21 -44.08 -3.45 -0.27
C ALA A 21 -43.57 -2.31 0.60
N ALA A 22 -42.67 -2.62 1.53
CA ALA A 22 -42.00 -1.62 2.33
C ALA A 22 -41.48 -0.61 1.31
N VAL A 23 -42.14 0.55 1.22
CA VAL A 23 -41.61 1.69 0.48
C VAL A 23 -40.23 1.85 1.12
N PRO A 24 -39.13 1.59 0.40
CA PRO A 24 -37.82 1.76 1.00
C PRO A 24 -37.86 3.19 1.49
N LYS A 25 -37.68 3.41 2.80
CA LYS A 25 -37.42 4.75 3.31
C LYS A 25 -36.42 5.35 2.33
N PRO A 26 -36.66 6.56 1.77
CA PRO A 26 -35.70 7.18 0.88
C PRO A 26 -34.36 7.03 1.58
N LEU A 27 -33.38 6.42 0.90
CA LEU A 27 -32.07 6.10 1.45
C LEU A 27 -31.56 7.39 2.10
N THR A 28 -31.77 7.53 3.41
CA THR A 28 -31.20 8.60 4.20
C THR A 28 -29.73 8.44 3.93
N LYS A 29 -29.10 9.43 3.26
CA LYS A 29 -27.69 9.36 2.83
C LYS A 29 -26.90 8.71 3.94
N ARG A 30 -26.58 7.42 3.80
CA ARG A 30 -25.86 6.70 4.83
C ARG A 30 -24.48 7.36 4.90
N PRO A 31 -23.94 7.60 6.10
CA PRO A 31 -22.73 8.40 6.23
C PRO A 31 -21.59 7.77 5.44
N LEU A 32 -20.85 8.62 4.71
CA LEU A 32 -19.61 8.24 4.06
C LEU A 32 -18.59 7.89 5.13
N ARG A 33 -18.02 6.68 5.09
CA ARG A 33 -16.89 6.30 5.95
C ARG A 33 -15.61 6.90 5.38
N HIS A 34 -14.86 7.63 6.21
CA HIS A 34 -13.52 8.10 5.87
C HIS A 34 -12.50 7.13 6.48
N VAL A 35 -11.79 6.39 5.64
CA VAL A 35 -10.68 5.54 6.08
C VAL A 35 -9.52 6.45 6.45
N GLN A 36 -9.02 6.29 7.67
CA GLN A 36 -7.93 7.10 8.21
C GLN A 36 -6.57 6.53 7.79
N ASN A 37 -5.53 7.37 7.81
CA ASN A 37 -4.16 6.94 7.51
C ASN A 37 -3.67 5.81 8.43
N GLU A 38 -4.12 5.81 9.67
CA GLU A 38 -3.78 4.79 10.68
C GLU A 38 -4.30 3.39 10.31
N GLU A 39 -5.35 3.31 9.48
CA GLU A 39 -5.91 2.06 8.96
C GLU A 39 -5.15 1.55 7.72
N MET A 40 -4.23 2.36 7.17
CA MET A 40 -3.43 2.05 5.99
C MET A 40 -2.00 1.65 6.39
N ARG A 41 -1.43 0.73 5.62
CA ARG A 41 -0.02 0.34 5.65
C ARG A 41 0.66 0.90 4.41
N PHE A 42 1.75 1.63 4.60
CA PHE A 42 2.56 2.21 3.52
C PHE A 42 3.89 1.48 3.44
N THR A 43 4.17 0.94 2.26
CA THR A 43 5.35 0.08 2.02
C THR A 43 6.03 0.49 0.73
N PHE A 44 7.34 0.69 0.77
CA PHE A 44 8.19 0.95 -0.39
C PHE A 44 9.04 -0.28 -0.66
N THR A 45 9.01 -0.80 -1.89
CA THR A 45 9.73 -2.02 -2.26
C THR A 45 10.40 -1.86 -3.61
N ALA A 46 11.52 -2.54 -3.82
CA ALA A 46 12.18 -2.51 -5.13
C ALA A 46 11.27 -3.17 -6.18
N PRO A 47 11.11 -2.59 -7.38
CA PRO A 47 10.23 -3.15 -8.42
C PRO A 47 10.72 -4.51 -8.91
N ASP A 48 12.04 -4.75 -8.87
CA ASP A 48 12.69 -5.97 -9.30
C ASP A 48 13.57 -6.56 -8.19
N THR A 49 13.83 -7.86 -8.30
CA THR A 49 14.81 -8.55 -7.45
C THR A 49 16.22 -8.13 -7.83
N THR A 50 17.02 -7.72 -6.85
CA THR A 50 18.44 -7.44 -7.06
C THR A 50 19.25 -8.73 -7.02
N LEU A 51 20.00 -9.00 -8.08
CA LEU A 51 21.00 -10.06 -8.13
C LEU A 51 22.39 -9.42 -7.96
N ALA A 52 23.01 -9.63 -6.80
CA ALA A 52 24.29 -9.02 -6.48
C ALA A 52 25.46 -10.01 -6.62
N MET A 53 26.57 -9.49 -7.16
CA MET A 53 27.87 -10.16 -7.10
C MET A 53 28.51 -10.00 -5.72
N PRO A 54 29.45 -10.90 -5.33
CA PRO A 54 30.19 -10.75 -4.08
C PRO A 54 30.80 -9.35 -3.94
N GLY A 55 30.54 -8.69 -2.81
CA GLY A 55 31.05 -7.34 -2.53
C GLY A 55 30.39 -6.20 -3.30
N GLN A 56 29.42 -6.46 -4.18
CA GLN A 56 28.65 -5.42 -4.88
C GLN A 56 27.93 -4.52 -3.87
N THR A 57 27.85 -3.24 -4.21
CA THR A 57 27.18 -2.22 -3.40
C THR A 57 26.05 -1.60 -4.20
N ASP A 58 24.85 -1.62 -3.66
CA ASP A 58 23.65 -1.04 -4.27
C ASP A 58 23.06 0.05 -3.38
N LEU A 59 22.45 1.04 -4.02
CA LEU A 59 21.73 2.13 -3.36
C LEU A 59 20.24 1.98 -3.66
N PHE A 60 19.42 1.91 -2.62
CA PHE A 60 17.96 1.94 -2.74
C PHE A 60 17.43 3.28 -2.22
N ILE A 61 16.53 3.91 -2.98
CA ILE A 61 15.98 5.23 -2.65
C ILE A 61 14.48 5.10 -2.43
N ALA A 62 14.02 5.38 -1.21
CA ALA A 62 12.61 5.52 -0.88
C ALA A 62 12.24 7.00 -0.91
N SER A 63 11.42 7.44 -1.86
CA SER A 63 10.92 8.82 -1.87
C SER A 63 9.71 8.92 -0.95
N THR A 64 9.89 9.56 0.20
CA THR A 64 8.91 9.65 1.29
C THR A 64 8.10 10.94 1.22
N CYS A 65 8.54 11.90 0.41
CA CYS A 65 8.03 13.26 0.42
C CYS A 65 7.93 13.83 1.86
N ASN A 66 7.29 14.98 2.06
CA ASN A 66 7.13 15.53 3.42
C ASN A 66 6.05 14.80 4.23
N HIS A 67 5.38 13.79 3.66
CA HIS A 67 4.26 13.11 4.30
C HIS A 67 4.68 12.22 5.48
N PHE A 68 5.83 11.57 5.36
CA PHE A 68 6.32 10.64 6.39
C PHE A 68 7.37 11.26 7.32
N MET A 69 7.62 12.57 7.23
CA MET A 69 8.52 13.24 8.17
C MET A 69 8.02 13.10 9.61
N GLY A 70 8.91 12.80 10.55
CA GLY A 70 8.56 12.54 11.94
C GLY A 70 8.05 11.13 12.23
N GLN A 71 7.86 10.28 11.21
CA GLN A 71 7.41 8.90 11.40
C GLN A 71 8.59 7.94 11.58
N GLU A 72 8.33 6.82 12.25
CA GLU A 72 9.27 5.70 12.30
C GLU A 72 9.16 4.85 11.03
N ALA A 73 10.29 4.38 10.52
CA ALA A 73 10.34 3.45 9.39
C ALA A 73 11.12 2.18 9.75
N GLU A 74 10.60 1.01 9.36
CA GLU A 74 11.28 -0.27 9.46
C GLU A 74 11.83 -0.63 8.08
N VAL A 75 13.17 -0.67 7.98
CA VAL A 75 13.87 -1.12 6.77
C VAL A 75 14.21 -2.58 6.94
N THR A 76 13.75 -3.40 6.01
CA THR A 76 13.90 -4.86 6.04
C THR A 76 14.55 -5.35 4.75
N LEU A 77 15.56 -6.22 4.90
CA LEU A 77 16.11 -7.02 3.82
C LEU A 77 15.31 -8.30 3.67
N VAL A 78 14.90 -8.58 2.43
CA VAL A 78 14.24 -9.82 2.04
C VAL A 78 15.17 -10.57 1.10
N LEU A 79 15.77 -11.67 1.58
CA LEU A 79 16.53 -12.57 0.73
C LEU A 79 15.59 -13.54 0.03
N LEU A 80 15.66 -13.53 -1.29
CA LEU A 80 14.82 -14.32 -2.17
C LEU A 80 15.55 -15.62 -2.51
N ASN A 81 14.80 -16.72 -2.56
CA ASN A 81 15.31 -18.06 -2.90
C ASN A 81 16.32 -18.68 -1.91
N ASN A 82 16.36 -18.25 -0.64
CA ASN A 82 17.21 -18.90 0.37
C ASN A 82 16.47 -19.17 1.70
N PRO A 83 15.71 -20.28 1.81
CA PRO A 83 14.96 -20.62 3.01
C PRO A 83 15.84 -21.04 4.20
N ALA A 84 17.11 -21.36 3.96
CA ALA A 84 18.08 -21.73 5.01
C ALA A 84 18.94 -20.54 5.46
N TRP A 85 18.63 -19.32 5.01
CA TRP A 85 19.41 -18.14 5.32
C TRP A 85 19.45 -17.86 6.83
N ASN A 86 20.67 -17.79 7.37
CA ASN A 86 20.94 -17.20 8.66
C ASN A 86 21.50 -15.80 8.47
N VAL A 87 20.76 -14.82 9.00
CA VAL A 87 21.12 -13.39 8.96
C VAL A 87 22.51 -13.14 9.54
N GLN A 88 22.89 -13.88 10.57
CA GLN A 88 24.15 -13.71 11.28
C GLN A 88 25.37 -14.07 10.42
N ASP A 89 25.17 -14.81 9.33
CA ASP A 89 26.22 -15.18 8.39
C ASP A 89 26.64 -14.00 7.50
N GLY A 90 25.94 -12.86 7.55
CA GLY A 90 26.39 -11.62 6.91
C GLY A 90 26.29 -11.63 5.38
N VAL A 91 25.22 -12.25 4.85
CA VAL A 91 25.00 -12.35 3.40
C VAL A 91 24.78 -10.98 2.75
N VAL A 92 24.05 -10.09 3.41
CA VAL A 92 23.88 -8.70 2.99
C VAL A 92 23.95 -7.79 4.20
N TYR A 93 24.78 -6.76 4.10
CA TYR A 93 24.88 -5.69 5.08
C TYR A 93 24.19 -4.44 4.52
N PHE A 94 23.57 -3.63 5.37
CA PHE A 94 23.01 -2.34 4.97
C PHE A 94 23.07 -1.27 6.06
N TYR A 95 22.98 -0.02 5.63
CA TYR A 95 22.74 1.13 6.48
C TYR A 95 21.83 2.15 5.78
N VAL A 96 21.23 3.04 6.57
CA VAL A 96 20.23 4.00 6.11
C VAL A 96 20.66 5.42 6.43
N THR A 97 20.57 6.34 5.46
CA THR A 97 20.82 7.78 5.65
C THR A 97 19.65 8.60 5.09
N ASP A 98 19.60 9.88 5.45
CA ASP A 98 18.68 10.91 4.94
C ASP A 98 19.33 11.81 3.87
N SER A 99 20.58 11.53 3.48
CA SER A 99 21.29 12.26 2.44
C SER A 99 22.33 11.36 1.74
N PRO A 100 22.52 11.50 0.43
CA PRO A 100 23.50 10.71 -0.31
C PRO A 100 24.94 11.19 -0.09
N GLU A 101 25.13 12.41 0.42
CA GLU A 101 26.45 13.00 0.71
C GLU A 101 27.00 12.55 2.08
N LYS A 102 26.12 12.03 2.94
CA LYS A 102 26.43 11.57 4.28
C LYS A 102 27.14 10.21 4.22
N THR A 103 28.44 10.20 4.49
CA THR A 103 29.28 9.00 4.49
C THR A 103 29.44 8.41 5.89
N LEU A 104 29.84 7.13 5.99
CA LEU A 104 30.00 6.41 7.27
C LEU A 104 31.06 6.99 8.21
N ASN A 105 31.91 7.89 7.71
CA ASN A 105 32.92 8.55 8.53
C ASN A 105 32.31 9.51 9.56
N ASP A 106 31.06 9.95 9.33
CA ASP A 106 30.29 10.72 10.30
C ASP A 106 29.37 9.76 11.07
N SER A 107 29.68 9.45 12.33
CA SER A 107 28.83 8.58 13.15
C SER A 107 27.40 9.12 13.36
N ASN A 108 27.19 10.41 13.05
CA ASN A 108 25.89 11.09 13.10
C ASN A 108 25.14 11.07 11.75
N ALA A 109 25.73 10.51 10.69
CA ALA A 109 25.15 10.47 9.36
C ALA A 109 24.20 9.28 9.12
N VAL A 110 24.35 8.20 9.89
CA VAL A 110 23.55 6.99 9.71
C VAL A 110 22.38 6.96 10.68
N LEU A 111 21.19 6.74 10.13
CA LEU A 111 19.94 6.63 10.86
C LEU A 111 19.77 5.25 11.49
N CYS A 112 20.07 4.18 10.74
CA CYS A 112 20.12 2.82 11.27
C CYS A 112 21.00 1.90 10.41
N SER A 113 21.41 0.76 10.95
CA SER A 113 22.16 -0.26 10.23
C SER A 113 21.84 -1.65 10.78
N ASN A 114 22.01 -2.67 9.95
CA ASN A 114 21.96 -4.05 10.40
C ASN A 114 23.31 -4.63 10.82
N ASN A 115 24.39 -3.85 10.77
CA ASN A 115 25.75 -4.32 11.01
C ASN A 115 26.47 -3.44 12.04
N VAL A 116 25.98 -3.56 13.26
CA VAL A 116 26.47 -2.82 14.41
C VAL A 116 27.72 -3.47 14.98
N GLU A 117 28.73 -2.66 15.32
CA GLU A 117 29.96 -3.13 15.93
C GLU A 117 29.68 -3.86 17.26
N GLY A 118 30.11 -5.13 17.35
CA GLY A 118 29.91 -5.97 18.53
C GLY A 118 28.57 -6.71 18.59
N GLU A 119 27.71 -6.55 17.58
CA GLU A 119 26.42 -7.24 17.49
C GLU A 119 26.35 -8.15 16.25
N ALA A 120 25.51 -9.18 16.32
CA ALA A 120 25.27 -10.04 15.17
C ALA A 120 24.37 -9.32 14.15
N PRO A 121 24.60 -9.50 12.83
CA PRO A 121 23.77 -8.84 11.83
C PRO A 121 22.29 -9.19 11.93
N THR A 122 21.42 -8.22 11.62
CA THR A 122 19.96 -8.36 11.63
C THR A 122 19.35 -8.26 10.22
N ALA A 123 18.12 -8.75 10.04
CA ALA A 123 17.42 -8.62 8.76
C ALA A 123 16.77 -7.24 8.60
N ARG A 124 16.74 -6.45 9.68
CA ARG A 124 15.99 -5.21 9.78
C ARG A 124 16.70 -4.19 10.65
N CYS A 125 16.44 -2.91 10.38
CA CYS A 125 16.76 -1.82 11.29
C CYS A 125 15.63 -0.78 11.31
N ILE A 126 15.52 -0.04 12.42
CA ILE A 126 14.48 0.95 12.63
C ILE A 126 15.08 2.34 12.50
N VAL A 127 14.54 3.14 11.59
CA VAL A 127 14.76 4.59 11.53
C VAL A 127 13.78 5.24 12.52
N PRO A 128 14.27 5.86 13.61
CA PRO A 128 13.41 6.36 14.68
C PRO A 128 12.71 7.68 14.33
N ASP A 129 13.24 8.43 13.38
CA ASP A 129 12.71 9.72 12.97
C ASP A 129 13.14 10.01 11.52
N VAL A 130 12.19 10.00 10.59
CA VAL A 130 12.43 10.39 9.20
C VAL A 130 12.51 11.91 9.11
N SER A 131 13.71 12.44 8.86
CA SER A 131 14.02 13.87 8.85
C SER A 131 13.93 14.53 7.46
N CYS A 132 13.81 13.75 6.38
CA CYS A 132 13.90 14.23 5.00
C CYS A 132 12.86 13.56 4.08
N SER A 133 12.74 14.10 2.88
CA SER A 133 11.82 13.62 1.84
C SER A 133 12.27 12.34 1.12
N GLU A 134 13.47 11.84 1.44
CA GLU A 134 14.02 10.61 0.89
C GLU A 134 14.80 9.85 1.96
N LEU A 135 14.75 8.52 1.89
CA LEU A 135 15.62 7.62 2.63
C LEU A 135 16.52 6.88 1.65
N TYR A 136 17.81 6.84 1.97
CA TYR A 136 18.83 6.17 1.18
C TYR A 136 19.28 4.92 1.93
N VAL A 137 19.06 3.75 1.36
CA VAL A 137 19.48 2.47 1.92
C VAL A 137 20.65 1.95 1.11
N TYR A 138 21.84 2.04 1.68
CA TYR A 138 23.05 1.50 1.09
C TYR A 138 23.22 0.06 1.52
N THR A 139 23.51 -0.81 0.57
CA THR A 139 23.68 -2.23 0.81
C THR A 139 25.04 -2.69 0.31
N ARG A 140 25.54 -3.79 0.88
CA ARG A 140 26.71 -4.50 0.38
C ARG A 140 26.49 -5.99 0.49
N ALA A 141 26.67 -6.68 -0.62
CA ALA A 141 26.73 -8.13 -0.67
C ALA A 141 27.98 -8.66 0.07
N GLY A 142 27.79 -9.71 0.86
CA GLY A 142 28.88 -10.49 1.45
C GLY A 142 29.69 -11.25 0.38
N ASP A 143 30.67 -12.04 0.82
CA ASP A 143 31.55 -12.80 -0.06
C ASP A 143 30.95 -14.18 -0.44
N VAL A 144 29.71 -14.17 -0.94
CA VAL A 144 29.00 -15.38 -1.38
C VAL A 144 28.31 -15.13 -2.72
N PHE A 145 28.23 -16.17 -3.55
CA PHE A 145 27.63 -16.08 -4.88
C PHE A 145 26.11 -16.30 -4.86
N GLY A 146 25.41 -15.72 -5.84
CA GLY A 146 23.99 -15.97 -6.06
C GLY A 146 23.07 -15.25 -5.08
N ILE A 147 23.48 -14.09 -4.57
CA ILE A 147 22.67 -13.31 -3.62
C ILE A 147 21.54 -12.64 -4.39
N ALA A 148 20.31 -13.08 -4.14
CA ALA A 148 19.09 -12.47 -4.66
C ALA A 148 18.34 -11.81 -3.49
N TYR A 149 18.15 -10.50 -3.51
CA TYR A 149 17.49 -9.79 -2.42
C TYR A 149 16.67 -8.60 -2.88
N SER A 150 15.83 -8.10 -1.98
CA SER A 150 15.10 -6.84 -2.12
C SER A 150 15.11 -6.09 -0.79
N VAL A 151 14.93 -4.78 -0.87
CA VAL A 151 14.77 -3.89 0.28
C VAL A 151 13.31 -3.45 0.37
N THR A 152 12.76 -3.54 1.57
CA THR A 152 11.44 -3.01 1.90
C THR A 152 11.55 -1.98 2.99
N VAL A 153 10.88 -0.84 2.83
CA VAL A 153 10.72 0.20 3.85
C VAL A 153 9.24 0.30 4.20
N GLU A 154 8.87 -0.01 5.45
CA GLU A 154 7.49 0.10 5.95
C GLU A 154 7.40 1.22 6.98
N PHE A 155 6.45 2.14 6.80
CA PHE A 155 6.20 3.23 7.75
C PHE A 155 5.23 2.81 8.83
N ARG A 156 5.62 3.02 10.09
CA ARG A 156 4.77 2.70 11.24
C ARG A 156 3.70 3.75 11.44
N GLN A 157 2.53 3.28 11.84
CA GLN A 157 1.43 4.16 12.21
C GLN A 157 1.50 4.48 13.70
N PRO A 158 1.09 5.69 14.14
CA PRO A 158 1.18 6.13 15.54
C PRO A 158 0.56 5.19 16.58
N ASN A 159 -0.40 4.36 16.17
CA ASN A 159 -1.11 3.42 17.04
C ASN A 159 -0.44 2.03 17.14
N ASP A 160 0.74 1.83 16.55
CA ASP A 160 1.47 0.57 16.69
C ASP A 160 1.96 0.38 18.14
N THR A 161 1.25 -0.47 18.88
CA THR A 161 1.48 -0.75 20.31
C THR A 161 2.76 -1.52 20.60
N ASN A 162 3.44 -2.02 19.57
CA ASN A 162 4.77 -2.60 19.70
C ASN A 162 5.76 -1.47 20.03
N LYS A 163 6.02 -1.26 21.33
CA LYS A 163 7.11 -0.40 21.79
C LYS A 163 8.42 -0.99 21.30
N PHE A 164 8.95 -0.48 20.19
CA PHE A 164 10.34 -0.73 19.87
C PHE A 164 11.19 0.10 20.83
N ILE A 165 12.16 -0.57 21.45
CA ILE A 165 13.14 0.09 22.31
C ILE A 165 13.86 1.08 21.39
N LYS A 166 13.76 2.39 21.65
CA LYS A 166 14.54 3.40 20.94
C LYS A 166 16.01 3.04 21.12
N GLU A 167 16.59 2.39 20.12
CA GLU A 167 17.99 2.03 20.15
C GLU A 167 18.79 3.31 19.96
N LYS A 168 19.73 3.57 20.87
CA LYS A 168 20.69 4.67 20.68
C LYS A 168 21.47 4.40 19.38
N PRO A 169 21.95 5.43 18.67
CA PRO A 169 22.81 5.25 17.50
C PRO A 169 23.98 4.36 17.89
N LYS A 170 24.03 3.15 17.34
CA LYS A 170 25.10 2.21 17.62
C LYS A 170 26.20 2.40 16.60
N LYS A 171 27.46 2.25 17.03
CA LYS A 171 28.62 2.41 16.15
C LYS A 171 28.59 1.34 15.06
N ILE A 172 28.73 1.76 13.80
CA ILE A 172 28.62 0.87 12.65
C ILE A 172 29.98 0.29 12.34
N SER A 173 30.00 -0.99 11.96
CA SER A 173 31.21 -1.59 11.42
C SER A 173 31.54 -1.01 10.04
N ALA A 174 32.46 -0.05 10.00
CA ALA A 174 32.95 0.57 8.76
C ALA A 174 33.62 -0.44 7.78
N ARG A 175 33.86 -1.68 8.22
CA ARG A 175 34.52 -2.74 7.45
C ARG A 175 33.77 -3.13 6.17
N HIS A 176 32.48 -2.83 6.06
CA HIS A 176 31.60 -3.39 5.04
C HIS A 176 30.83 -2.36 4.20
N PHE A 177 31.16 -1.07 4.20
CA PHE A 177 30.28 -0.06 3.59
C PHE A 177 31.05 1.07 2.84
N PRO A 178 30.49 1.68 1.78
CA PRO A 178 31.28 2.03 0.60
C PRO A 178 31.88 3.44 0.53
N ILE A 179 32.78 3.57 -0.45
CA ILE A 179 33.48 4.78 -0.92
C ILE A 179 32.91 5.26 -2.29
N HIS A 180 32.13 4.44 -3.01
CA HIS A 180 31.44 4.80 -4.27
C HIS A 180 30.36 3.75 -4.67
N VAL A 181 29.23 4.17 -5.24
CA VAL A 181 28.17 3.32 -5.83
C VAL A 181 28.09 3.63 -7.32
N LYS A 182 27.96 2.63 -8.19
CA LYS A 182 27.81 2.84 -9.63
C LYS A 182 26.36 3.19 -9.98
N ASP A 183 26.15 3.99 -11.01
CA ASP A 183 24.82 4.44 -11.45
C ASP A 183 23.86 3.27 -11.78
N ASP A 184 24.37 2.17 -12.32
CA ASP A 184 23.59 0.96 -12.64
C ASP A 184 23.17 0.13 -11.40
N CYS A 185 23.69 0.49 -10.23
CA CYS A 185 23.37 -0.10 -8.93
C CYS A 185 22.45 0.81 -8.08
N VAL A 186 21.77 1.78 -8.70
CA VAL A 186 20.79 2.66 -8.05
C VAL A 186 19.37 2.18 -8.36
N HIS A 187 18.59 1.96 -7.31
CA HIS A 187 17.25 1.38 -7.37
C HIS A 187 16.25 2.30 -6.68
N HIS A 188 15.22 2.74 -7.40
CA HIS A 188 14.15 3.55 -6.79
C HIS A 188 13.01 2.65 -6.36
N LEU A 189 12.69 2.69 -5.06
CA LEU A 189 11.60 1.89 -4.51
C LEU A 189 10.25 2.43 -5.00
N VAL A 190 9.30 1.54 -5.21
CA VAL A 190 7.92 1.88 -5.57
C VAL A 190 7.02 1.80 -4.34
N GLN A 191 6.15 2.80 -4.19
CA GLN A 191 5.22 2.86 -3.08
C GLN A 191 4.01 1.96 -3.34
N SER A 192 3.62 1.21 -2.32
CA SER A 192 2.37 0.46 -2.23
C SER A 192 1.66 0.81 -0.92
N VAL A 193 0.33 0.73 -0.94
CA VAL A 193 -0.55 1.03 0.18
C VAL A 193 -1.58 -0.06 0.27
N SER A 194 -1.83 -0.58 1.47
CA SER A 194 -2.87 -1.58 1.72
C SER A 194 -3.62 -1.28 2.99
N LEU A 195 -4.82 -1.82 3.15
CA LEU A 195 -5.51 -1.74 4.44
C LEU A 195 -4.94 -2.76 5.42
N ARG A 196 -4.80 -2.36 6.68
CA ARG A 196 -4.30 -3.21 7.76
C ARG A 196 -5.30 -4.30 8.16
N ALA A 197 -6.57 -4.05 7.93
CA ALA A 197 -7.67 -4.98 8.16
C ALA A 197 -8.68 -4.87 7.02
N PRO A 198 -9.47 -5.93 6.77
CA PRO A 198 -10.56 -5.86 5.81
C PRO A 198 -11.51 -4.68 6.07
N LEU A 199 -11.88 -4.00 5.00
CA LEU A 199 -12.91 -2.97 5.00
C LEU A 199 -14.28 -3.63 5.03
N GLU A 200 -15.02 -3.42 6.12
CA GLU A 200 -16.41 -3.84 6.24
C GLU A 200 -17.34 -2.65 5.98
N LEU A 201 -18.27 -2.82 5.04
CA LEU A 201 -19.26 -1.80 4.67
C LEU A 201 -20.65 -2.38 4.62
N VAL A 202 -21.58 -1.74 5.32
CA VAL A 202 -22.99 -2.05 5.21
C VAL A 202 -23.48 -1.73 3.80
N SER A 203 -24.43 -2.50 3.28
CA SER A 203 -25.06 -2.29 1.98
C SER A 203 -25.52 -0.84 1.81
N LEU A 204 -25.34 -0.30 0.60
CA LEU A 204 -25.66 1.07 0.20
C LEU A 204 -24.89 2.14 0.99
N THR A 205 -23.69 1.79 1.49
CA THR A 205 -22.73 2.73 2.07
C THR A 205 -21.48 2.83 1.23
N SER A 206 -20.73 3.91 1.43
CA SER A 206 -19.44 4.10 0.78
C SER A 206 -18.35 4.31 1.82
N ALA A 207 -17.14 3.91 1.46
CA ALA A 207 -15.92 4.39 2.10
C ALA A 207 -15.06 5.13 1.10
N GLN A 208 -14.43 6.21 1.55
CA GLN A 208 -13.39 6.89 0.80
C GLN A 208 -12.06 6.84 1.56
N MET A 209 -10.99 6.75 0.78
CA MET A 209 -9.61 6.79 1.26
C MET A 209 -8.79 7.71 0.36
N THR A 210 -8.02 8.61 0.94
CA THR A 210 -7.13 9.51 0.22
C THR A 210 -5.70 9.07 0.45
N ILE A 211 -5.03 8.68 -0.63
CA ILE A 211 -3.73 8.03 -0.58
C ILE A 211 -2.70 9.00 -1.10
N PRO A 212 -1.75 9.45 -0.27
CA PRO A 212 -0.60 10.21 -0.74
C PRO A 212 0.37 9.29 -1.47
N PHE A 213 0.83 9.71 -2.64
CA PHE A 213 1.91 9.08 -3.41
C PHE A 213 3.07 10.04 -3.50
N CYS A 214 4.27 9.54 -3.23
CA CYS A 214 5.51 10.33 -3.21
C CYS A 214 6.48 9.85 -4.30
N PRO A 215 6.21 10.07 -5.62
CA PRO A 215 7.23 9.81 -6.64
C PRO A 215 8.34 10.87 -6.55
N ASN A 216 9.59 10.48 -6.79
CA ASN A 216 10.69 11.44 -7.02
C ASN A 216 10.69 11.94 -8.48
N SER A 217 11.52 12.94 -8.78
CA SER A 217 11.66 13.54 -10.11
C SER A 217 12.06 12.54 -11.20
N GLU A 218 12.80 11.49 -10.84
CA GLU A 218 13.23 10.45 -11.78
C GLU A 218 12.09 9.47 -12.11
N GLN A 219 11.14 9.30 -11.21
CA GLN A 219 10.02 8.37 -11.33
C GLN A 219 8.72 9.01 -11.86
N GLU A 220 8.53 10.32 -11.70
CA GLU A 220 7.23 11.01 -11.94
C GLU A 220 6.57 10.66 -13.28
N ASN A 221 7.36 10.62 -14.36
CA ASN A 221 6.86 10.31 -15.71
C ASN A 221 6.82 8.82 -16.06
N LEU A 222 7.47 7.98 -15.25
CA LEU A 222 7.68 6.55 -15.50
C LEU A 222 6.68 5.67 -14.75
N LEU A 223 5.82 6.24 -13.88
CA LEU A 223 4.92 5.46 -13.04
C LEU A 223 3.46 5.54 -13.50
N SER A 224 2.77 4.40 -13.41
CA SER A 224 1.32 4.27 -13.45
C SER A 224 0.82 3.88 -12.07
N LEU A 225 -0.35 4.37 -11.69
CA LEU A 225 -0.98 4.00 -10.42
C LEU A 225 -2.00 2.90 -10.68
N GLU A 226 -1.97 1.85 -9.87
CA GLU A 226 -2.98 0.81 -9.86
C GLU A 226 -3.66 0.77 -8.49
N THR A 227 -4.97 0.59 -8.49
CA THR A 227 -5.76 0.40 -7.27
C THR A 227 -6.65 -0.82 -7.45
N SER A 228 -6.69 -1.68 -6.44
CA SER A 228 -7.37 -2.96 -6.48
C SER A 228 -8.21 -3.16 -5.22
N VAL A 229 -9.46 -3.56 -5.41
CA VAL A 229 -10.37 -3.96 -4.35
C VAL A 229 -10.68 -5.44 -4.57
N LEU A 230 -10.43 -6.26 -3.56
CA LEU A 230 -10.73 -7.69 -3.57
C LEU A 230 -11.86 -7.95 -2.57
N SER A 231 -12.97 -8.50 -3.03
CA SER A 231 -13.99 -9.04 -2.17
C SER A 231 -13.52 -10.32 -1.47
N LEU A 232 -13.81 -10.40 -0.18
CA LEU A 232 -13.52 -11.57 0.66
C LEU A 232 -14.68 -12.57 0.71
N SER A 233 -15.82 -12.26 0.07
CA SER A 233 -17.00 -13.12 0.02
C SER A 233 -17.63 -13.07 -1.36
N GLY A 234 -18.04 -14.23 -1.89
CA GLY A 234 -18.75 -14.32 -3.16
C GLY A 234 -20.10 -13.59 -3.19
N LEU A 235 -20.60 -13.11 -2.04
CA LEU A 235 -21.84 -12.35 -1.93
C LEU A 235 -21.62 -10.83 -1.84
N SER A 236 -20.38 -10.36 -1.74
CA SER A 236 -20.15 -8.91 -1.72
C SER A 236 -20.23 -8.31 -3.12
N ALA A 237 -21.07 -7.29 -3.26
CA ALA A 237 -21.22 -6.52 -4.48
C ALA A 237 -20.78 -5.09 -4.21
N TYR A 238 -19.92 -4.55 -5.07
CA TYR A 238 -19.34 -3.22 -4.87
C TYR A 238 -18.94 -2.59 -6.20
N THR A 239 -18.65 -1.30 -6.15
CA THR A 239 -18.06 -0.53 -7.26
C THR A 239 -16.94 0.33 -6.73
N GLN A 240 -15.95 0.58 -7.59
CA GLN A 240 -14.75 1.32 -7.24
C GLN A 240 -14.62 2.55 -8.15
N TYR A 241 -14.28 3.69 -7.56
CA TYR A 241 -14.05 4.94 -8.27
C TYR A 241 -12.73 5.55 -7.83
N ALA A 242 -12.03 6.20 -8.75
CA ALA A 242 -10.84 6.98 -8.50
C ALA A 242 -11.12 8.44 -8.85
N CYS A 243 -10.79 9.35 -7.93
CA CYS A 243 -11.04 10.79 -8.02
C CYS A 243 -9.77 11.59 -7.74
N LEU A 244 -9.64 12.76 -8.38
CA LEU A 244 -8.52 13.68 -8.16
C LEU A 244 -8.69 14.54 -6.91
N LYS A 245 -9.93 14.76 -6.46
CA LYS A 245 -10.27 15.62 -5.32
C LYS A 245 -11.26 14.95 -4.37
N THR A 246 -11.39 15.51 -3.18
CA THR A 246 -12.47 15.20 -2.24
C THR A 246 -13.56 16.30 -2.29
N PRO A 247 -14.84 15.95 -2.11
CA PRO A 247 -15.38 14.60 -1.94
C PRO A 247 -15.36 13.81 -3.26
N CYS A 248 -15.10 12.51 -3.16
CA CYS A 248 -15.29 11.59 -4.29
C CYS A 248 -16.72 11.05 -4.20
N GLU A 249 -17.52 11.31 -5.22
CA GLU A 249 -18.92 10.90 -5.29
C GLU A 249 -19.17 10.09 -6.55
N VAL A 250 -20.11 9.15 -6.47
CA VAL A 250 -20.55 8.34 -7.62
C VAL A 250 -21.09 9.29 -8.70
N ASP A 251 -20.71 9.04 -9.96
CA ASP A 251 -21.09 9.84 -11.14
C ASP A 251 -20.71 11.34 -11.09
N SER A 252 -19.77 11.70 -10.22
CA SER A 252 -19.22 13.07 -10.16
C SER A 252 -18.28 13.33 -11.34
N PRO A 253 -18.24 14.57 -11.89
CA PRO A 253 -17.25 14.97 -12.89
C PRO A 253 -15.79 14.89 -12.41
N ASN A 254 -15.57 14.66 -11.10
CA ASN A 254 -14.27 14.45 -10.49
C ASN A 254 -13.77 12.99 -10.59
N VAL A 255 -14.65 12.05 -11.00
CA VAL A 255 -14.27 10.66 -11.24
C VAL A 255 -13.43 10.58 -12.51
N ILE A 256 -12.18 10.14 -12.37
CA ILE A 256 -11.25 9.98 -13.49
C ILE A 256 -11.15 8.53 -13.98
N ALA A 257 -11.52 7.57 -13.15
CA ALA A 257 -11.69 6.18 -13.53
C ALA A 257 -12.71 5.51 -12.61
N SER A 258 -13.45 4.53 -13.14
CA SER A 258 -14.37 3.72 -12.37
C SER A 258 -14.41 2.30 -12.89
N ASN A 259 -14.61 1.36 -11.96
CA ASN A 259 -14.87 -0.04 -12.29
C ASN A 259 -16.25 -0.39 -11.74
N PRO A 260 -17.29 -0.35 -12.59
CA PRO A 260 -18.64 -0.67 -12.19
C PRO A 260 -18.92 -2.18 -12.16
N GLU A 261 -17.96 -3.01 -12.59
CA GLU A 261 -18.15 -4.46 -12.67
C GLU A 261 -18.26 -5.06 -11.27
N GLN A 262 -19.18 -5.98 -11.06
CA GLN A 262 -19.33 -6.68 -9.78
C GLN A 262 -18.48 -7.95 -9.76
N ARG A 263 -17.17 -7.79 -9.96
CA ARG A 263 -16.23 -8.92 -9.93
C ARG A 263 -15.66 -9.10 -8.52
N PRO A 264 -15.23 -10.32 -8.16
CA PRO A 264 -14.51 -10.54 -6.91
C PRO A 264 -13.27 -9.67 -6.78
N LEU A 265 -12.61 -9.31 -7.89
CA LEU A 265 -11.51 -8.37 -7.94
C LEU A 265 -11.80 -7.29 -8.98
N ASN A 266 -11.80 -6.04 -8.54
CA ASN A 266 -11.79 -4.87 -9.41
C ASN A 266 -10.43 -4.20 -9.31
N SER A 267 -9.86 -3.88 -10.47
CA SER A 267 -8.62 -3.13 -10.58
C SER A 267 -8.83 -1.92 -11.49
N LEU A 268 -8.24 -0.80 -11.10
CA LEU A 268 -8.21 0.46 -11.84
C LEU A 268 -6.78 0.88 -12.05
N ARG A 269 -6.39 1.04 -13.31
CA ARG A 269 -5.08 1.55 -13.70
C ARG A 269 -5.21 2.98 -14.23
N LEU A 270 -4.39 3.87 -13.70
CA LEU A 270 -4.27 5.27 -14.09
C LEU A 270 -2.88 5.46 -14.73
N GLU A 271 -2.86 5.65 -16.05
CA GLU A 271 -1.61 5.72 -16.83
C GLU A 271 -0.85 7.03 -16.66
N SER A 272 -1.50 8.08 -16.16
CA SER A 272 -0.84 9.35 -15.86
C SER A 272 -1.42 9.92 -14.58
N MET A 273 -0.57 10.02 -13.56
CA MET A 273 -0.74 11.00 -12.50
C MET A 273 -0.42 12.33 -13.17
N CYS A 274 -1.38 13.24 -13.35
CA CYS A 274 -1.05 14.58 -13.84
C CYS A 274 -0.06 15.21 -12.84
N ASP A 275 0.96 15.92 -13.33
CA ASP A 275 2.11 16.57 -12.65
C ASP A 275 1.81 17.47 -11.42
N LYS A 276 0.58 17.45 -10.90
CA LYS A 276 0.09 18.24 -9.76
C LYS A 276 -0.55 17.41 -8.66
N HIS A 277 -0.76 16.11 -8.87
CA HIS A 277 -1.52 15.27 -7.95
C HIS A 277 -0.64 14.20 -7.31
N THR A 278 -0.08 14.53 -6.14
CA THR A 278 0.59 13.59 -5.23
C THR A 278 -0.40 12.82 -4.36
N SER A 279 -1.70 12.86 -4.66
CA SER A 279 -2.69 12.08 -3.93
C SER A 279 -3.82 11.62 -4.83
N LEU A 280 -4.33 10.41 -4.57
CA LEU A 280 -5.51 9.86 -5.22
C LEU A 280 -6.57 9.60 -4.15
N THR A 281 -7.82 9.99 -4.41
CA THR A 281 -8.95 9.55 -3.59
C THR A 281 -9.64 8.37 -4.25
N VAL A 282 -9.75 7.26 -3.54
CA VAL A 282 -10.49 6.07 -3.96
C VAL A 282 -11.80 6.00 -3.16
N LEU A 283 -12.91 5.74 -3.87
CA LEU A 283 -14.21 5.48 -3.28
C LEU A 283 -14.61 4.03 -3.57
N VAL A 284 -14.93 3.29 -2.51
CA VAL A 284 -15.55 1.95 -2.60
C VAL A 284 -17.00 2.09 -2.17
N HIS A 285 -17.92 1.84 -3.09
CA HIS A 285 -19.35 1.83 -2.80
C HIS A 285 -19.87 0.40 -2.72
N CYS A 286 -20.42 0.02 -1.57
CA CYS A 286 -20.94 -1.31 -1.29
C CYS A 286 -22.42 -1.39 -1.70
N TRP A 287 -22.76 -2.26 -2.64
CA TRP A 287 -24.14 -2.55 -3.03
C TRP A 287 -24.77 -3.64 -2.16
N GLY A 288 -23.96 -4.59 -1.67
CA GLY A 288 -24.46 -5.73 -0.89
C GLY A 288 -23.34 -6.62 -0.38
N GLY A 289 -23.71 -7.63 0.41
CA GLY A 289 -22.78 -8.54 1.06
C GLY A 289 -23.49 -9.67 1.80
N GLU A 290 -22.76 -10.31 2.71
CA GLU A 290 -23.32 -11.36 3.56
C GLU A 290 -24.26 -10.76 4.60
N GLN A 291 -25.33 -11.47 4.95
CA GLN A 291 -26.21 -11.00 6.01
C GLN A 291 -25.52 -11.19 7.37
N GLU A 292 -25.35 -10.10 8.11
CA GLU A 292 -24.73 -10.15 9.43
C GLU A 292 -25.72 -10.70 10.47
N ALA A 293 -25.28 -11.73 11.20
CA ALA A 293 -26.12 -12.40 12.18
C ALA A 293 -26.55 -11.43 13.29
N GLY A 294 -27.86 -11.32 13.51
CA GLY A 294 -28.44 -10.53 14.61
C GLY A 294 -28.80 -9.08 14.27
N VAL A 295 -28.30 -8.52 13.16
CA VAL A 295 -28.59 -7.13 12.73
C VAL A 295 -29.52 -7.12 11.51
N GLY A 296 -29.45 -8.16 10.66
CA GLY A 296 -30.29 -8.30 9.47
C GLY A 296 -29.84 -7.47 8.26
N ASP A 297 -28.81 -6.62 8.44
CA ASP A 297 -28.15 -5.88 7.37
C ASP A 297 -27.19 -6.77 6.57
N TYR A 298 -26.97 -6.39 5.31
CA TYR A 298 -25.97 -7.03 4.43
C TYR A 298 -24.65 -6.24 4.50
N VAL A 299 -23.53 -6.94 4.74
CA VAL A 299 -22.21 -6.34 4.92
C VAL A 299 -21.23 -6.92 3.91
N GLY A 300 -20.66 -6.06 3.07
CA GLY A 300 -19.58 -6.40 2.17
C GLY A 300 -18.23 -6.32 2.87
N LYS A 301 -17.33 -7.26 2.57
CA LYS A 301 -15.98 -7.32 3.16
C LYS A 301 -14.94 -7.27 2.05
N PHE A 302 -14.00 -6.33 2.16
CA PHE A 302 -13.06 -6.03 1.08
C PHE A 302 -11.63 -5.88 1.59
N ASN A 303 -10.67 -6.48 0.89
CA ASN A 303 -9.28 -6.04 0.95
C ASN A 303 -9.07 -4.94 -0.09
N PHE A 304 -8.18 -4.01 0.24
CA PHE A 304 -7.79 -2.95 -0.68
C PHE A 304 -6.28 -2.85 -0.73
N ALA A 305 -5.77 -2.64 -1.94
CA ALA A 305 -4.38 -2.28 -2.20
C ALA A 305 -4.30 -1.25 -3.31
N ALA A 306 -3.29 -0.39 -3.25
CA ALA A 306 -2.90 0.53 -4.31
C ALA A 306 -1.38 0.55 -4.43
N GLY A 307 -0.85 0.84 -5.61
CA GLY A 307 0.59 0.90 -5.78
C GLY A 307 1.02 1.61 -7.05
N LEU A 308 2.20 2.20 -6.97
CA LEU A 308 2.91 2.73 -8.13
C LEU A 308 3.60 1.57 -8.84
N ASN A 309 3.41 1.51 -10.16
CA ASN A 309 3.99 0.51 -11.04
C ASN A 309 4.73 1.21 -12.17
N MET A 310 5.90 0.72 -12.56
CA MET A 310 6.58 1.21 -13.76
C MET A 310 5.67 1.06 -14.98
N LYS A 311 5.51 2.12 -15.77
CA LYS A 311 4.83 2.08 -17.05
C LYS A 311 5.59 1.09 -17.92
N SER A 312 4.88 0.13 -18.51
CA SER A 312 5.48 -0.73 -19.53
C SER A 312 6.01 0.18 -20.64
N PRO A 313 7.24 -0.02 -21.14
CA PRO A 313 7.78 0.82 -22.20
C PRO A 313 6.80 0.80 -23.37
N THR A 314 6.30 1.98 -23.74
CA THR A 314 5.45 2.20 -24.92
C THR A 314 6.33 2.09 -26.18
N ARG A 315 6.79 0.86 -26.44
CA ARG A 315 7.20 0.25 -27.72
C ARG A 315 8.14 -0.90 -27.40
N ALA A 316 7.79 -2.07 -27.93
CA ALA A 316 8.65 -3.23 -28.01
C ALA A 316 10.01 -2.86 -28.61
N VAL A 317 11.03 -2.79 -27.76
CA VAL A 317 12.33 -3.35 -28.11
C VAL A 317 12.60 -4.38 -27.04
N ALA A 318 12.06 -5.59 -27.26
CA ALA A 318 12.56 -6.76 -26.60
C ALA A 318 14.08 -6.78 -26.83
N LYS A 319 14.86 -6.41 -25.82
CA LYS A 319 16.27 -6.80 -25.78
C LYS A 319 16.24 -8.32 -25.87
N LYS A 320 16.68 -8.86 -27.01
CA LYS A 320 16.90 -10.29 -27.15
C LYS A 320 17.74 -10.73 -25.94
N PRO A 321 17.39 -11.85 -25.27
CA PRO A 321 18.32 -12.46 -24.34
C PRO A 321 19.61 -12.76 -25.11
N MET A 322 20.73 -12.21 -24.65
CA MET A 322 22.04 -12.71 -25.05
C MET A 322 22.18 -14.08 -24.40
N TYR A 323 22.10 -15.13 -25.23
CA TYR A 323 22.63 -16.45 -24.91
C TYR A 323 24.14 -16.45 -25.12
#